data_AF-A0A954MG75-F1
#
_entry.id   AF-A0A954MG75-F1
#
_cell.length_a   1.000
_cell.length_b   1.000
_cell.length_c   1.000
_cell.angle_alpha   90.00
_cell.angle_beta   90.00
_cell.angle_gamma   90.00
#
_symmetry.space_group_name_H-M   'P 1'
#
loop_
_entity.id
_entity.type
_entity.pdbx_description
1 polymer ?
#
loop_
_entity_poly.entity_id
_entity_poly.type
_entity_poly.pdbx_seq_one_letter_code
_entity_poly.pdbx_strand_id
1 'polypeptide(L)'
;TAQSVKVWGRTSDAGEFEVHYGTQADRLDQVSAPATTRLEDDNTGVVLLQQLTPDTRYHYQIWVNGRPHGLPGSFRTLPSADVVRNAEYNPRGLFNFRFEIGSCANQNPLHGVGHRLPTYEYLNRDWAEKVHFHIMNGDWLYEELREYPPEAWRLTQGIDALPKNVEVMPTIVGVWENYKL
;
A
#
# COMPACT_ATOMS: atom_id res chain seq x y z
N THR A 1 10.63 -1.11 7.60
CA THR A 1 11.75 -1.39 8.51
C THR A 1 11.86 -0.26 9.52
N ALA A 2 12.94 -0.19 10.31
CA ALA A 2 13.19 0.95 11.18
C ALA A 2 13.60 2.23 10.41
N GLN A 3 14.12 2.12 9.19
CA GLN A 3 14.68 3.25 8.44
C GLN A 3 14.20 3.35 6.99
N SER A 4 13.25 2.50 6.60
CA SER A 4 12.71 2.49 5.24
C SER A 4 11.29 1.96 5.20
N VAL A 5 10.51 2.45 4.23
CA VAL A 5 9.15 2.00 3.93
C VAL A 5 8.97 1.95 2.42
N LYS A 6 8.25 0.94 1.94
CA LYS A 6 7.78 0.89 0.56
C LYS A 6 6.37 1.47 0.50
N VAL A 7 6.15 2.41 -0.39
CA VAL A 7 4.83 2.98 -0.67
C VAL A 7 4.39 2.47 -2.03
N TRP A 8 3.29 1.73 -2.05
CA TRP A 8 2.67 1.21 -3.27
C TRP A 8 1.63 2.21 -3.76
N GLY A 9 1.59 2.43 -5.06
CA GLY A 9 0.61 3.29 -5.71
C GLY A 9 0.06 2.62 -6.97
N ARG A 10 -1.18 2.97 -7.30
CA ARG A 10 -1.84 2.63 -8.56
C ARG A 10 -2.38 3.90 -9.20
N THR A 11 -2.02 4.15 -10.44
CA THR A 11 -2.47 5.32 -11.20
C THR A 11 -3.54 4.95 -12.22
N SER A 12 -4.31 5.92 -12.71
CA SER A 12 -5.30 5.68 -13.75
C SER A 12 -4.65 5.28 -15.08
N ASP A 13 -3.52 5.89 -15.40
CA ASP A 13 -2.71 5.64 -16.59
C ASP A 13 -1.27 5.31 -16.19
N ALA A 14 -0.55 4.59 -17.05
CA ALA A 14 0.88 4.35 -16.86
C ALA A 14 1.65 5.69 -16.87
N GLY A 15 2.58 5.85 -15.94
CA GLY A 15 3.30 7.10 -15.77
C GLY A 15 4.20 7.08 -14.55
N GLU A 16 4.50 8.25 -14.01
CA GLU A 16 5.30 8.38 -12.81
C GLU A 16 4.48 8.97 -11.66
N PHE A 17 4.81 8.56 -10.45
CA PHE A 17 4.33 9.20 -9.24
C PHE A 17 5.46 9.39 -8.23
N GLU A 18 5.31 10.42 -7.42
CA GLU A 18 6.20 10.73 -6.31
C GLU A 18 5.44 10.59 -5.00
N VAL A 19 6.18 10.40 -3.91
CA VAL A 19 5.64 10.43 -2.56
C VAL A 19 6.22 11.64 -1.86
N HIS A 20 5.35 12.57 -1.50
CA HIS A 20 5.70 13.68 -0.63
C HIS A 20 5.42 13.25 0.80
N TYR A 21 6.36 13.47 1.71
CA TYR A 21 6.24 12.99 3.08
C TYR A 21 6.95 13.90 4.09
N GLY A 22 6.57 13.79 5.36
CA GLY A 22 7.12 14.59 6.46
C GLY A 22 6.63 14.10 7.81
N THR A 23 7.16 14.64 8.90
CA THR A 23 6.72 14.28 10.26
C THR A 23 5.53 15.10 10.75
N GLN A 24 5.12 16.12 9.99
CA GLN A 24 3.97 16.97 10.25
C GLN A 24 2.94 16.83 9.11
N ALA A 25 1.67 16.67 9.45
CA ALA A 25 0.61 16.42 8.46
C ALA A 25 0.39 17.58 7.48
N ASP A 26 0.61 18.82 7.94
CA ASP A 26 0.48 20.06 7.18
C ASP A 26 1.78 20.50 6.51
N ARG A 27 2.87 19.74 6.68
CA ARG A 27 4.19 20.05 6.13
C ARG A 27 4.94 18.79 5.68
N LEU A 28 4.77 18.46 4.40
CA LEU A 28 5.48 17.39 3.71
C LEU A 28 6.74 17.96 3.04
N ASP A 29 7.85 17.96 3.76
CA ASP A 29 9.11 18.62 3.37
C ASP A 29 10.12 17.73 2.66
N GLN A 30 9.78 16.46 2.45
CA GLN A 30 10.59 15.49 1.70
C GLN A 30 9.81 14.97 0.49
N VAL A 31 10.54 14.69 -0.58
CA VAL A 31 10.01 14.14 -1.84
C VAL A 31 10.86 12.94 -2.22
N SER A 32 10.21 11.84 -2.58
CA SER A 32 10.90 10.64 -3.03
C SER A 32 11.45 10.79 -4.44
N ALA A 33 12.31 9.86 -4.86
CA ALA A 33 12.48 9.61 -6.29
C ALA A 33 11.13 9.14 -6.89
N PRO A 34 10.86 9.43 -8.18
CA PRO A 34 9.67 8.94 -8.84
C PRO A 34 9.69 7.42 -8.96
N ALA A 35 8.51 6.80 -8.87
CA ALA A 35 8.29 5.42 -9.29
C ALA A 35 7.45 5.40 -10.56
N THR A 36 7.77 4.47 -11.45
CA THR A 36 7.02 4.25 -12.68
C THR A 36 5.92 3.21 -12.46
N THR A 37 4.72 3.52 -12.93
CA THR A 37 3.62 2.58 -13.09
C THR A 37 3.54 2.07 -14.52
N ARG A 38 3.14 0.81 -14.66
CA ARG A 38 3.15 0.10 -15.94
C ARG A 38 1.79 -0.52 -16.21
N LEU A 39 1.32 -0.43 -17.45
CA LEU A 39 0.01 -0.96 -17.82
C LEU A 39 -0.04 -2.48 -17.68
N GLU A 40 1.07 -3.15 -18.02
CA GLU A 40 1.20 -4.58 -17.78
C GLU A 40 0.99 -4.91 -16.30
N ASP A 41 1.36 -4.05 -15.36
CA ASP A 41 1.16 -4.27 -13.92
C ASP A 41 -0.08 -3.51 -13.39
N ASP A 42 -1.09 -3.30 -14.25
CA ASP A 42 -2.34 -2.61 -13.92
C ASP A 42 -2.12 -1.21 -13.32
N ASN A 43 -1.15 -0.51 -13.92
CA ASN A 43 -0.70 0.81 -13.54
C ASN A 43 -0.26 0.89 -12.08
N THR A 44 0.34 -0.18 -11.55
CA THR A 44 0.91 -0.20 -10.20
C THR A 44 2.41 0.08 -10.20
N GLY A 45 2.92 0.59 -9.09
CA GLY A 45 4.34 0.88 -8.88
C GLY A 45 4.67 1.05 -7.40
N VAL A 46 5.96 1.06 -7.07
CA VAL A 46 6.44 1.12 -5.68
C VAL A 46 7.60 2.10 -5.54
N VAL A 47 7.45 3.04 -4.61
CA VAL A 47 8.52 3.93 -4.15
C VAL A 47 9.17 3.33 -2.89
N LEU A 48 10.49 3.37 -2.80
CA LEU A 48 11.22 3.08 -1.57
C LEU A 48 11.65 4.38 -0.88
N LEU A 49 11.07 4.67 0.27
CA LEU A 49 11.53 5.72 1.17
C LEU A 49 12.63 5.16 2.06
N GLN A 50 13.74 5.89 2.19
CA GLN A 50 14.93 5.47 2.95
C GLN A 50 15.37 6.58 3.91
N GLN A 51 16.37 6.28 4.74
CA GLN A 51 16.95 7.23 5.71
C GLN A 51 15.92 7.81 6.69
N LEU A 52 14.87 7.04 6.96
CA LEU A 52 13.81 7.43 7.89
C LEU A 52 14.28 7.26 9.34
N THR A 53 13.77 8.09 10.24
CA THR A 53 14.01 7.96 11.67
C THR A 53 13.23 6.78 12.23
N PRO A 54 13.83 5.89 13.05
CA PRO A 54 13.12 4.81 13.74
C PRO A 54 12.00 5.29 14.67
N ASP A 55 11.01 4.44 14.89
CA ASP A 55 9.82 4.69 15.72
C ASP A 55 9.15 6.05 15.52
N THR A 56 9.13 6.52 14.28
CA THR A 56 8.66 7.87 13.93
C THR A 56 7.45 7.77 13.01
N ARG A 57 6.42 8.56 13.32
CA ARG A 57 5.26 8.72 12.44
C ARG A 57 5.61 9.70 11.32
N TYR A 58 5.34 9.27 10.09
CA TYR A 58 5.41 10.09 8.90
C TYR A 58 4.01 10.20 8.29
N HIS A 59 3.69 11.39 7.80
CA HIS A 59 2.55 11.67 6.95
C HIS A 59 3.03 11.66 5.50
N TYR A 60 2.18 11.23 4.58
CA TYR A 60 2.52 11.21 3.16
C TYR A 60 1.32 11.47 2.26
N GLN A 61 1.60 11.90 1.04
CA GLN A 61 0.65 12.08 -0.04
C GLN A 61 1.30 11.59 -1.34
N ILE A 62 0.53 10.89 -2.18
CA ILE A 62 0.97 10.52 -3.53
C ILE A 62 0.75 11.72 -4.45
N TRP A 63 1.74 12.00 -5.30
CA TRP A 63 1.69 13.07 -6.29
C TRP A 63 1.86 12.49 -7.69
N VAL A 64 0.98 12.90 -8.60
CA VAL A 64 0.98 12.52 -10.02
C VAL A 64 0.86 13.80 -10.82
N ASN A 65 1.73 14.01 -11.80
CA ASN A 65 1.73 15.21 -12.65
C ASN A 65 1.69 16.53 -11.85
N GLY A 66 2.44 16.59 -10.76
CA GLY A 66 2.55 17.77 -9.89
C GLY A 66 1.30 18.08 -9.07
N ARG A 67 0.38 17.13 -8.90
CA ARG A 67 -0.85 17.29 -8.11
C ARG A 67 -0.98 16.17 -7.08
N PRO A 68 -1.55 16.45 -5.89
CA PRO A 68 -1.86 15.40 -4.92
C PRO A 68 -3.01 14.51 -5.44
N HIS A 69 -2.85 13.20 -5.32
CA HIS A 69 -3.83 12.19 -5.70
C HIS A 69 -4.13 11.24 -4.53
N GLY A 70 -5.41 10.89 -4.36
CA GLY A 70 -5.88 10.06 -3.24
C GLY A 70 -5.94 10.82 -1.91
N LEU A 71 -6.36 10.13 -0.85
CA LEU A 71 -6.36 10.69 0.50
C LEU A 71 -4.94 10.70 1.08
N PRO A 72 -4.59 11.68 1.93
CA PRO A 72 -3.33 11.66 2.66
C PRO A 72 -3.30 10.46 3.59
N GLY A 73 -2.11 9.87 3.74
CA GLY A 73 -1.87 8.71 4.60
C GLY A 73 -0.84 9.01 5.69
N SER A 74 -0.67 8.05 6.60
CA SER A 74 0.46 8.05 7.51
C SER A 74 0.98 6.63 7.73
N PHE A 75 2.24 6.53 8.15
CA PHE A 75 2.85 5.27 8.55
C PHE A 75 3.79 5.51 9.73
N ARG A 76 4.20 4.43 10.40
CA ARG A 76 5.19 4.46 11.46
C ARG A 76 6.34 3.53 11.11
N THR A 77 7.58 4.03 11.21
CA THR A 77 8.76 3.16 11.11
C THR A 77 8.86 2.25 12.33
N LEU A 78 9.52 1.11 12.17
CA LEU A 78 9.74 0.20 13.31
C LEU A 78 10.72 0.83 14.32
N PRO A 79 10.64 0.46 15.61
CA PRO A 79 11.68 0.77 16.57
C PRO A 79 13.02 0.11 16.21
N SER A 80 14.10 0.68 16.71
CA SER A 80 15.47 0.19 16.51
C SER A 80 16.15 -0.04 17.85
N ALA A 81 16.81 -1.19 18.00
CA ALA A 81 17.60 -1.53 19.19
C ALA A 81 18.70 -0.50 19.43
N ASP A 82 19.31 0.01 18.37
CA ASP A 82 20.43 0.95 18.48
C ASP A 82 20.00 2.31 19.04
N VAL A 83 18.76 2.73 18.75
CA VAL A 83 18.22 4.01 19.23
C VAL A 83 17.86 3.93 20.71
N VAL A 84 17.29 2.81 21.16
CA VAL A 84 16.87 2.64 22.57
C VAL A 84 17.96 2.08 23.47
N ARG A 85 19.12 1.73 22.92
CA ARG A 85 20.24 1.19 23.69
C ARG A 85 20.77 2.25 24.65
N ASN A 86 20.91 1.86 25.90
CA ASN A 86 21.54 2.67 26.94
C ASN A 86 22.53 1.79 27.70
N ALA A 87 23.76 2.28 27.90
CA ALA A 87 24.84 1.47 28.47
C ALA A 87 24.54 0.92 29.88
N GLU A 88 23.75 1.64 30.67
CA GLU A 88 23.46 1.30 32.06
C GLU A 88 22.09 0.60 32.20
N TYR A 89 21.05 1.18 31.62
CA TYR A 89 19.66 0.77 31.87
C TYR A 89 19.05 -0.11 30.78
N ASN A 90 19.60 -0.13 29.56
CA ASN A 90 19.13 -0.99 28.47
C ASN A 90 20.28 -1.42 27.54
N PRO A 91 21.30 -2.14 28.05
CA PRO A 91 22.51 -2.44 27.28
C PRO A 91 22.21 -3.34 26.07
N ARG A 92 21.12 -4.12 26.13
CA ARG A 92 20.68 -5.01 25.05
C ARG A 92 19.82 -4.31 23.98
N GLY A 93 19.42 -3.06 24.20
CA GLY A 93 18.54 -2.34 23.26
C GLY A 93 17.18 -3.01 23.10
N LEU A 94 16.61 -3.55 24.18
CA LEU A 94 15.30 -4.19 24.14
C LEU A 94 14.22 -3.12 23.89
N PHE A 95 13.27 -3.42 22.99
CA PHE A 95 12.12 -2.58 22.70
C PHE A 95 10.86 -3.45 22.52
N ASN A 96 9.70 -2.85 22.75
CA ASN A 96 8.41 -3.46 22.48
C ASN A 96 7.86 -2.98 21.16
N PHE A 97 7.06 -3.82 20.50
CA PHE A 97 6.21 -3.41 19.39
C PHE A 97 4.82 -4.02 19.57
N ARG A 98 3.87 -3.49 18.81
CA ARG A 98 2.47 -3.93 18.78
C ARG A 98 2.07 -4.10 17.34
N PHE A 99 1.34 -5.15 17.04
CA PHE A 99 0.83 -5.42 15.71
C PHE A 99 -0.55 -6.03 15.81
N GLU A 100 -1.26 -5.98 14.70
CA GLU A 100 -2.51 -6.68 14.48
C GLU A 100 -2.32 -7.67 13.33
N ILE A 101 -3.15 -8.71 13.30
CA ILE A 101 -3.08 -9.77 12.31
C ILE A 101 -4.50 -10.15 11.88
N GLY A 102 -4.67 -10.36 10.57
CA GLY A 102 -5.91 -10.83 9.97
C GLY A 102 -5.65 -11.77 8.81
N SER A 103 -6.70 -12.45 8.35
CA SER A 103 -6.71 -13.31 7.15
C SER A 103 -8.15 -13.41 6.63
N CYS A 104 -8.36 -14.08 5.50
CA CYS A 104 -9.69 -14.42 4.98
C CYS A 104 -10.58 -13.18 4.73
N ALA A 105 -10.01 -12.16 4.12
CA ALA A 105 -10.68 -10.88 3.88
C ALA A 105 -11.42 -10.90 2.53
N ASN A 106 -12.51 -11.67 2.40
CA ASN A 106 -13.25 -11.71 1.13
C ASN A 106 -13.90 -10.35 0.79
N GLN A 107 -13.27 -9.62 -0.14
CA GLN A 107 -13.68 -8.28 -0.57
C GLN A 107 -14.53 -8.29 -1.84
N ASN A 108 -14.96 -9.45 -2.34
CA ASN A 108 -15.78 -9.54 -3.54
C ASN A 108 -17.10 -8.76 -3.32
N PRO A 109 -17.45 -7.76 -4.14
CA PRO A 109 -18.67 -6.98 -3.96
C PRO A 109 -19.95 -7.76 -4.29
N LEU A 110 -19.86 -8.83 -5.10
CA LEU A 110 -21.00 -9.66 -5.50
C LEU A 110 -21.25 -10.81 -4.52
N HIS A 111 -20.19 -11.37 -3.93
CA HIS A 111 -20.25 -12.60 -3.12
C HIS A 111 -19.57 -12.48 -1.75
N GLY A 112 -19.24 -11.26 -1.32
CA GLY A 112 -18.62 -10.95 -0.05
C GLY A 112 -19.19 -9.67 0.56
N VAL A 113 -18.45 -9.06 1.49
CA VAL A 113 -18.84 -7.81 2.17
C VAL A 113 -18.34 -6.55 1.45
N GLY A 114 -17.74 -6.72 0.25
CA GLY A 114 -17.14 -5.63 -0.53
C GLY A 114 -15.83 -5.10 0.05
N HIS A 115 -15.30 -4.03 -0.56
CA HIS A 115 -14.02 -3.43 -0.21
C HIS A 115 -14.00 -2.72 1.16
N ARG A 116 -15.16 -2.48 1.78
CA ARG A 116 -15.29 -1.86 3.11
C ARG A 116 -15.64 -2.90 4.18
N LEU A 117 -14.71 -3.81 4.44
CA LEU A 117 -14.92 -4.84 5.46
C LEU A 117 -15.08 -4.19 6.85
N PRO A 118 -16.15 -4.50 7.60
CA PRO A 118 -16.38 -3.93 8.93
C PRO A 118 -15.19 -4.10 9.87
N THR A 119 -14.50 -5.24 9.80
CA THR A 119 -13.27 -5.50 10.58
C THR A 119 -12.23 -4.40 10.37
N TYR A 120 -11.94 -4.02 9.13
CA TYR A 120 -10.97 -2.97 8.84
C TYR A 120 -11.46 -1.58 9.24
N GLU A 121 -12.77 -1.32 9.20
CA GLU A 121 -13.30 -0.06 9.72
C GLU A 121 -13.04 0.08 11.23
N TYR A 122 -13.27 -0.98 12.00
CA TYR A 122 -12.98 -0.99 13.44
C TYR A 122 -11.48 -0.93 13.75
N LEU A 123 -10.65 -1.71 13.05
CA LEU A 123 -9.20 -1.66 13.23
C LEU A 123 -8.64 -0.27 12.90
N ASN A 124 -9.07 0.33 11.79
CA ASN A 124 -8.64 1.68 11.41
C ASN A 124 -9.08 2.74 12.42
N ARG A 125 -10.32 2.65 12.92
CA ARG A 125 -10.85 3.61 13.91
C ARG A 125 -10.17 3.48 15.28
N ASP A 126 -9.99 2.25 15.77
CA ASP A 126 -9.67 2.01 17.17
C ASP A 126 -8.20 1.68 17.41
N TRP A 127 -7.49 1.19 16.40
CA TRP A 127 -6.16 0.56 16.55
C TRP A 127 -5.07 1.11 15.63
N ALA A 128 -5.38 1.70 14.46
CA ALA A 128 -4.36 2.13 13.48
C ALA A 128 -3.29 3.06 14.06
N GLU A 129 -3.61 3.86 15.08
CA GLU A 129 -2.64 4.74 15.72
C GLU A 129 -1.84 4.09 16.88
N LYS A 130 -2.27 2.91 17.35
CA LYS A 130 -1.75 2.22 18.53
C LYS A 130 -0.82 1.03 18.18
N VAL A 131 -0.84 0.59 16.93
CA VAL A 131 -0.01 -0.50 16.39
C VAL A 131 1.13 0.05 15.53
N HIS A 132 2.15 -0.77 15.31
CA HIS A 132 3.29 -0.45 14.44
C HIS A 132 3.04 -0.92 13.02
N PHE A 133 2.34 -2.05 12.85
CA PHE A 133 2.01 -2.64 11.56
C PHE A 133 0.86 -3.63 11.66
N HIS A 134 0.29 -3.95 10.51
CA HIS A 134 -0.70 -5.01 10.29
C HIS A 134 -0.06 -6.16 9.51
N ILE A 135 -0.43 -7.40 9.84
CA ILE A 135 -0.10 -8.59 9.05
C ILE A 135 -1.38 -9.11 8.41
N MET A 136 -1.43 -9.09 7.08
CA MET A 136 -2.41 -9.87 6.31
C MET A 136 -1.82 -11.24 6.02
N ASN A 137 -2.27 -12.25 6.77
CA ASN A 137 -1.72 -13.60 6.80
C ASN A 137 -2.42 -14.54 5.80
N GLY A 138 -2.52 -14.10 4.55
CA GLY A 138 -3.13 -14.88 3.47
C GLY A 138 -4.63 -14.64 3.30
N ASP A 139 -5.14 -15.11 2.17
CA ASP A 139 -6.54 -14.95 1.77
C ASP A 139 -7.02 -13.49 1.80
N TRP A 140 -6.16 -12.57 1.34
CA TRP A 140 -6.51 -11.16 1.17
C TRP A 140 -7.62 -10.96 0.13
N LEU A 141 -7.66 -11.82 -0.87
CA LEU A 141 -8.66 -11.88 -1.92
C LEU A 141 -8.89 -13.34 -2.33
N TYR A 142 -10.07 -13.58 -2.90
CA TYR A 142 -10.44 -14.86 -3.50
C TYR A 142 -10.67 -14.63 -5.00
N GLU A 143 -9.92 -15.37 -5.82
CA GLU A 143 -9.93 -15.26 -7.29
C GLU A 143 -11.07 -16.06 -7.93
N GLU A 144 -11.57 -17.05 -7.20
CA GLU A 144 -12.73 -17.83 -7.58
C GLU A 144 -13.90 -16.86 -7.80
N LEU A 145 -14.51 -16.92 -9.00
CA LEU A 145 -15.59 -16.03 -9.44
C LEU A 145 -15.18 -14.60 -9.85
N ARG A 146 -13.91 -14.38 -10.23
CA ARG A 146 -13.45 -13.13 -10.88
C ARG A 146 -13.55 -13.24 -12.40
N GLU A 147 -14.75 -13.02 -12.93
CA GLU A 147 -15.09 -13.31 -14.33
C GLU A 147 -14.88 -12.13 -15.31
N TYR A 148 -14.24 -11.04 -14.88
CA TYR A 148 -14.02 -9.88 -15.76
C TYR A 148 -13.23 -10.27 -17.02
N PRO A 149 -13.79 -10.10 -18.24
CA PRO A 149 -13.13 -10.61 -19.43
C PRO A 149 -11.88 -9.80 -19.82
N PRO A 150 -10.76 -10.45 -20.21
CA PRO A 150 -9.56 -9.76 -20.71
C PRO A 150 -9.83 -8.80 -21.87
N GLU A 151 -10.77 -9.15 -22.76
CA GLU A 151 -11.14 -8.29 -23.89
C GLU A 151 -11.87 -7.03 -23.44
N ALA A 152 -12.75 -7.12 -22.44
CA ALA A 152 -13.40 -5.95 -21.86
C ALA A 152 -12.36 -5.05 -21.16
N TRP A 153 -11.40 -5.65 -20.44
CA TRP A 153 -10.26 -4.93 -19.88
C TRP A 153 -9.45 -4.22 -20.96
N ARG A 154 -9.08 -4.91 -22.04
CA ARG A 154 -8.31 -4.38 -23.17
C ARG A 154 -8.96 -3.15 -23.78
N LEU A 155 -10.27 -3.24 -24.06
CA LEU A 155 -11.06 -2.15 -24.60
C LEU A 155 -11.13 -0.96 -23.63
N THR A 156 -11.29 -1.23 -22.33
CA THR A 156 -11.30 -0.19 -21.29
C THR A 156 -9.95 0.50 -21.14
N GLN A 157 -8.85 -0.23 -21.34
CA GLN A 157 -7.50 0.35 -21.33
C GLN A 157 -7.12 1.01 -22.66
N GLY A 158 -7.93 0.87 -23.72
CA GLY A 158 -7.68 1.49 -25.01
C GLY A 158 -6.44 0.97 -25.74
N ILE A 159 -6.08 -0.30 -25.53
CA ILE A 159 -4.87 -0.91 -26.14
C ILE A 159 -5.21 -1.89 -27.25
N ASP A 160 -4.32 -2.02 -28.23
CA ASP A 160 -4.54 -2.88 -29.39
C ASP A 160 -4.33 -4.38 -29.10
N ALA A 161 -3.41 -4.71 -28.20
CA ALA A 161 -3.05 -6.07 -27.85
C ALA A 161 -2.95 -6.27 -26.34
N LEU A 162 -3.21 -7.50 -25.89
CA LEU A 162 -3.08 -7.88 -24.50
C LEU A 162 -1.59 -7.93 -24.09
N PRO A 163 -1.21 -7.38 -22.93
CA PRO A 163 0.13 -7.58 -22.39
C PRO A 163 0.36 -9.05 -22.02
N LYS A 164 1.64 -9.45 -21.99
CA LYS A 164 2.00 -10.86 -21.88
C LYS A 164 1.45 -11.55 -20.63
N ASN A 165 1.39 -10.84 -19.52
CA ASN A 165 0.87 -11.37 -18.28
C ASN A 165 -0.64 -11.63 -18.32
N VAL A 166 -1.41 -10.78 -19.02
CA VAL A 166 -2.85 -11.01 -19.25
C VAL A 166 -3.07 -12.18 -20.21
N GLU A 167 -2.20 -12.38 -21.21
CA GLU A 167 -2.25 -13.58 -22.06
C GLU A 167 -1.99 -14.88 -21.27
N VAL A 168 -1.01 -14.85 -20.38
CA VAL A 168 -0.58 -16.03 -19.60
C VAL A 168 -1.54 -16.32 -18.44
N MET A 169 -2.11 -15.27 -17.84
CA MET A 169 -3.00 -15.36 -16.66
C MET A 169 -4.22 -14.46 -16.88
N PRO A 170 -5.18 -14.87 -17.74
CA PRO A 170 -6.31 -14.01 -18.13
C PRO A 170 -7.22 -13.61 -16.97
N THR A 171 -7.33 -14.44 -15.92
CA THR A 171 -8.17 -14.14 -14.76
C THR A 171 -7.65 -12.98 -13.91
N ILE A 172 -6.40 -12.54 -14.11
CA ILE A 172 -5.79 -11.46 -13.32
C ILE A 172 -6.54 -10.14 -13.48
N VAL A 173 -7.15 -9.88 -14.65
CA VAL A 173 -7.89 -8.64 -14.89
C VAL A 173 -9.16 -8.55 -14.03
N GLY A 174 -9.75 -9.69 -13.64
CA GLY A 174 -10.86 -9.73 -12.69
C GLY A 174 -10.43 -9.48 -11.25
N VAL A 175 -9.17 -9.73 -10.92
CA VAL A 175 -8.60 -9.34 -9.62
C VAL A 175 -8.38 -7.82 -9.60
N TRP A 176 -7.84 -7.26 -10.68
CA TRP A 176 -7.56 -5.84 -10.84
C TRP A 176 -8.80 -4.94 -10.85
N GLU A 177 -9.92 -5.43 -11.40
CA GLU A 177 -11.21 -4.74 -11.41
C GLU A 177 -11.65 -4.34 -9.99
N ASN A 178 -11.39 -5.19 -8.99
CA ASN A 178 -11.85 -5.01 -7.61
C ASN A 178 -11.39 -3.71 -6.94
N TYR A 179 -10.38 -3.05 -7.51
CA TYR A 179 -9.78 -1.82 -6.99
C TYR A 179 -9.98 -0.61 -7.92
N LYS A 180 -10.71 -0.74 -9.04
CA LYS A 180 -11.10 0.39 -9.88
C LYS A 180 -12.41 0.95 -9.31
N LEU A 181 -12.37 2.21 -8.83
CA LEU A 181 -13.55 2.96 -8.40
C LEU A 181 -14.19 3.68 -9.60
#